data_AF-A0A5R8M1E2-F1
#
_entry.id   AF-A0A5R8M1E2-F1
#
_cell.length_a   1.000
_cell.length_b   1.000
_cell.length_c   1.000
_cell.angle_alpha   90.00
_cell.angle_beta   90.00
_cell.angle_gamma   90.00
#
_symmetry.space_group_name_H-M   'P 1'
#
loop_
_entity.id
_entity.type
_entity.pdbx_description
1 polymer ?
#
loop_
_entity_poly.entity_id
_entity_poly.type
_entity_poly.pdbx_seq_one_letter_code
_entity_poly.pdbx_strand_id
1 'polypeptide(L)'
;MKKFNQNAYAAAFIGQVLAYPFLIATGLQISWNFQLIALLLMTLCLAGTGLVKRYDLMLLLAAIMGILGAINQWLLLPLIAVQLVITLLLRTQKMPSQWMNTVIFGQALLAQVIIIYACLHFFNRTMLLDLALLYLPALIGLWADHLPKWADLILLLVVGAIGYFQQRMNLIAIAGMLVVALAISSRRSFKLPAYSYQFSPLIMALLLYLTRLHG
;
A
#
# COMPACT_ATOMS: atom_id res chain seq x y z
N MET A 1 9.98 -16.21 -18.03
CA MET A 1 9.14 -15.30 -17.20
C MET A 1 9.06 -15.88 -15.79
N LYS A 2 9.61 -15.21 -14.77
CA LYS A 2 9.53 -15.70 -13.37
C LYS A 2 8.07 -15.70 -12.93
N LYS A 3 7.57 -16.87 -12.48
CA LYS A 3 6.23 -17.03 -11.92
C LYS A 3 6.03 -16.00 -10.80
N PHE A 4 5.07 -15.11 -10.99
CA PHE A 4 4.57 -14.20 -9.95
C PHE A 4 4.15 -15.03 -8.74
N ASN A 5 4.73 -14.77 -7.57
CA ASN A 5 4.39 -15.49 -6.35
C ASN A 5 3.07 -14.92 -5.79
N GLN A 6 1.97 -15.50 -6.24
CA GLN A 6 0.60 -15.09 -5.89
C GLN A 6 0.33 -15.11 -4.38
N ASN A 7 0.94 -16.05 -3.65
CA ASN A 7 0.80 -16.17 -2.20
C ASN A 7 1.48 -15.01 -1.48
N ALA A 8 2.71 -14.69 -1.88
CA ALA A 8 3.44 -13.59 -1.29
C ALA A 8 2.79 -12.23 -1.60
N TYR A 9 2.20 -12.10 -2.80
CA TYR A 9 1.38 -10.95 -3.16
C TYR A 9 0.15 -10.79 -2.26
N ALA A 10 -0.66 -11.84 -2.11
CA ALA A 10 -1.86 -11.78 -1.29
C ALA A 10 -1.52 -11.40 0.17
N ALA A 11 -0.47 -12.02 0.73
CA ALA A 11 -0.02 -11.72 2.09
C ALA A 11 0.50 -10.28 2.23
N ALA A 12 1.34 -9.82 1.30
CA ALA A 12 1.87 -8.46 1.32
C ALA A 12 0.77 -7.41 1.11
N PHE A 13 -0.18 -7.67 0.22
CA PHE A 13 -1.32 -6.80 -0.02
C PHE A 13 -2.18 -6.66 1.24
N ILE A 14 -2.64 -7.77 1.83
CA ILE A 14 -3.44 -7.74 3.07
C ILE A 14 -2.67 -7.01 4.17
N GLY A 15 -1.40 -7.38 4.37
CA GLY A 15 -0.56 -6.73 5.37
C GLY A 15 -0.47 -5.23 5.16
N GLN A 16 -0.18 -4.77 3.94
CA GLN A 16 -0.13 -3.35 3.62
C GLN A 16 -1.47 -2.67 3.89
N VAL A 17 -2.57 -3.20 3.36
CA VAL A 17 -3.91 -2.58 3.51
C VAL A 17 -4.27 -2.35 4.98
N LEU A 18 -3.86 -3.27 5.87
CA LEU A 18 -4.14 -3.17 7.30
C LEU A 18 -3.11 -2.33 8.06
N ALA A 19 -1.84 -2.31 7.65
CA ALA A 19 -0.76 -1.73 8.45
C ALA A 19 -0.99 -0.26 8.78
N TYR A 20 -1.20 0.60 7.77
CA TYR A 20 -1.31 2.04 8.04
C TYR A 20 -2.61 2.42 8.80
N PRO A 21 -3.82 1.96 8.39
CA PRO A 21 -5.04 2.27 9.12
C PRO A 21 -4.95 1.81 10.58
N PHE A 22 -4.59 0.55 10.82
CA PHE A 22 -4.65 -0.04 12.16
C PHE A 22 -3.47 0.30 13.06
N LEU A 23 -2.27 0.55 12.52
CA LEU A 23 -1.12 0.90 13.38
C LEU A 23 -1.04 2.41 13.61
N ILE A 24 -1.34 3.22 12.59
CA ILE A 24 -1.01 4.65 12.64
C ILE A 24 -2.25 5.53 12.64
N ALA A 25 -3.14 5.36 11.67
CA ALA A 25 -4.22 6.34 11.46
C ALA A 25 -5.38 6.19 12.45
N THR A 26 -5.70 4.97 12.87
CA THR A 26 -6.88 4.67 13.70
C THR A 26 -6.55 3.77 14.89
N GLY A 27 -5.27 3.61 15.27
CA GLY A 27 -4.79 2.50 16.11
C GLY A 27 -5.39 2.33 17.51
N LEU A 28 -6.26 3.24 17.97
CA LEU A 28 -7.01 3.12 19.23
C LEU A 28 -8.51 3.44 19.11
N GLN A 29 -9.02 3.82 17.93
CA GLN A 29 -10.40 4.34 17.75
C GLN A 29 -11.22 3.54 16.73
N ILE A 30 -10.92 2.26 16.59
CA ILE A 30 -11.59 1.41 15.60
C ILE A 30 -12.94 0.98 16.15
N SER A 31 -14.01 1.61 15.67
CA SER A 31 -15.35 1.09 15.85
C SER A 31 -15.59 -0.07 14.88
N TRP A 32 -15.72 -1.28 15.40
CA TRP A 32 -16.13 -2.43 14.60
C TRP A 32 -17.59 -2.25 14.16
N ASN A 33 -17.75 -1.80 12.93
CA ASN A 33 -19.05 -1.63 12.30
C ASN A 33 -19.17 -2.58 11.10
N PHE A 34 -20.41 -2.81 10.66
CA PHE A 34 -20.70 -3.65 9.51
C PHE A 34 -19.96 -3.19 8.25
N GLN A 35 -19.83 -1.86 8.08
CA GLN A 35 -19.16 -1.24 6.94
C GLN A 35 -17.68 -1.66 6.84
N LEU A 36 -16.93 -1.56 7.94
CA LEU A 36 -15.53 -1.95 8.03
C LEU A 36 -15.35 -3.44 7.77
N ILE A 37 -16.20 -4.28 8.37
CA ILE A 37 -16.14 -5.74 8.17
C ILE A 37 -16.33 -6.08 6.69
N ALA A 38 -17.30 -5.46 6.01
CA ALA A 38 -17.54 -5.66 4.58
C ALA A 38 -16.34 -5.23 3.73
N LEU A 39 -15.69 -4.09 4.03
CA LEU A 39 -14.50 -3.62 3.32
C LEU A 39 -13.25 -4.48 3.57
N LEU A 40 -13.11 -5.04 4.77
CA LEU A 40 -12.07 -6.03 5.08
C LEU A 40 -12.30 -7.33 4.30
N LEU A 41 -13.54 -7.82 4.24
CA LEU A 41 -13.90 -8.99 3.43
C LEU A 41 -13.67 -8.73 1.93
N MET A 42 -14.01 -7.55 1.43
CA MET A 42 -13.67 -7.12 0.06
C MET A 42 -12.16 -7.23 -0.16
N THR A 43 -11.35 -6.69 0.74
CA THR A 43 -9.88 -6.74 0.64
C THR A 43 -9.37 -8.20 0.58
N LEU A 44 -9.93 -9.09 1.39
CA LEU A 44 -9.61 -10.52 1.37
C LEU A 44 -10.00 -11.17 0.04
N CYS A 45 -11.18 -10.87 -0.51
CA CYS A 45 -11.62 -11.36 -1.81
C CYS A 45 -10.69 -10.88 -2.93
N LEU A 46 -10.26 -9.60 -2.91
CA LEU A 46 -9.31 -9.05 -3.88
C LEU A 46 -7.95 -9.74 -3.79
N ALA A 47 -7.43 -10.00 -2.59
CA ALA A 47 -6.23 -10.79 -2.40
C ALA A 47 -6.41 -12.23 -2.94
N GLY A 48 -7.58 -12.82 -2.70
CA GLY A 48 -7.98 -14.15 -3.16
C GLY A 48 -8.05 -14.30 -4.68
N THR A 49 -8.29 -13.22 -5.44
CA THR A 49 -8.21 -13.26 -6.92
C THR A 49 -6.83 -13.68 -7.42
N GLY A 50 -5.78 -13.41 -6.65
CA GLY A 50 -4.43 -13.87 -6.94
C GLY A 50 -4.28 -15.38 -6.80
N LEU A 51 -4.98 -15.99 -5.84
CA LEU A 51 -4.77 -17.37 -5.37
C LEU A 51 -5.64 -18.40 -6.08
N VAL A 52 -6.84 -18.00 -6.50
CA VAL A 52 -7.86 -18.94 -6.99
C VAL A 52 -7.95 -18.90 -8.52
N LYS A 53 -8.16 -20.06 -9.15
CA LYS A 53 -8.35 -20.15 -10.61
C LYS A 53 -9.61 -19.42 -11.09
N ARG A 54 -10.71 -19.54 -10.32
CA ARG A 54 -11.98 -18.83 -10.53
C ARG A 54 -11.93 -17.43 -9.90
N TYR A 55 -11.06 -16.58 -10.44
CA TYR A 55 -10.91 -15.21 -9.95
C TYR A 55 -12.17 -14.35 -10.19
N ASP A 56 -13.00 -14.70 -11.18
CA ASP A 56 -14.27 -14.03 -11.48
C ASP A 56 -15.25 -14.07 -10.31
N LEU A 57 -15.35 -15.22 -9.63
CA LEU A 57 -16.19 -15.36 -8.43
C LEU A 57 -15.67 -14.52 -7.27
N MET A 58 -14.34 -14.44 -7.11
CA MET A 58 -13.72 -13.60 -6.07
C MET A 58 -13.92 -12.11 -6.36
N LEU A 59 -13.86 -11.69 -7.63
CA LEU A 59 -14.20 -10.32 -8.03
C LEU A 59 -15.67 -10.00 -7.79
N LEU A 60 -16.59 -10.93 -8.10
CA LEU A 60 -18.02 -10.76 -7.84
C LEU A 60 -18.28 -10.61 -6.33
N LEU A 61 -17.69 -11.49 -5.51
CA LEU A 61 -17.81 -11.39 -4.05
C LEU A 61 -17.20 -10.08 -3.52
N ALA A 62 -16.04 -9.66 -4.05
CA ALA A 62 -15.44 -8.39 -3.70
C ALA A 62 -16.36 -7.20 -4.06
N ALA A 63 -17.04 -7.25 -5.21
CA ALA A 63 -17.96 -6.22 -5.62
C ALA A 63 -19.19 -6.13 -4.69
N ILE A 64 -19.78 -7.29 -4.35
CA ILE A 64 -20.91 -7.35 -3.39
C ILE A 64 -20.49 -6.79 -2.04
N MET A 65 -19.35 -7.25 -1.50
CA MET A 65 -18.83 -6.78 -0.21
C MET A 65 -18.46 -5.30 -0.25
N GLY A 66 -17.94 -4.79 -1.37
CA GLY A 66 -17.68 -3.37 -1.58
C GLY A 66 -18.96 -2.55 -1.54
N ILE A 67 -20.01 -2.97 -2.27
CA ILE A 67 -21.31 -2.28 -2.27
C ILE A 67 -21.90 -2.24 -0.86
N LEU A 68 -21.87 -3.37 -0.14
CA LEU A 68 -22.31 -3.44 1.26
C LEU A 68 -21.49 -2.49 2.17
N GLY A 69 -20.18 -2.44 1.94
CA GLY A 69 -19.24 -1.53 2.63
C GLY A 69 -19.36 -0.05 2.23
N ALA A 70 -20.19 0.28 1.25
CA ALA A 70 -20.44 1.65 0.80
C ALA A 70 -21.87 2.12 1.07
N ILE A 71 -22.73 1.29 1.69
CA ILE A 71 -24.16 1.60 1.92
C ILE A 71 -24.37 2.97 2.58
N ASN A 72 -23.54 3.31 3.57
CA ASN A 72 -23.66 4.56 4.31
C ASN A 72 -22.81 5.70 3.72
N GLN A 73 -21.99 5.41 2.70
CA GLN A 73 -21.02 6.36 2.14
C GLN A 73 -20.85 6.14 0.63
N TRP A 74 -21.74 6.74 -0.15
CA TRP A 74 -21.77 6.62 -1.61
C TRP A 74 -20.48 7.09 -2.30
N LEU A 75 -19.72 7.98 -1.66
CA LEU A 75 -18.43 8.47 -2.15
C LEU A 75 -17.37 7.35 -2.22
N LEU A 76 -17.57 6.23 -1.52
CA LEU A 76 -16.71 5.05 -1.62
C LEU A 76 -16.96 4.24 -2.90
N LEU A 77 -18.14 4.33 -3.52
CA LEU A 77 -18.47 3.51 -4.70
C LEU A 77 -17.51 3.72 -5.87
N PRO A 78 -17.15 4.96 -6.27
CA PRO A 78 -16.14 5.17 -7.31
C PRO A 78 -14.79 4.56 -6.95
N LEU A 79 -14.36 4.69 -5.69
CA LEU A 79 -13.08 4.14 -5.21
C LEU A 79 -13.07 2.61 -5.26
N ILE A 80 -14.19 1.98 -4.89
CA ILE A 80 -14.39 0.53 -4.96
C ILE A 80 -14.41 0.05 -6.42
N ALA A 81 -15.07 0.79 -7.31
CA ALA A 81 -15.06 0.47 -8.74
C ALA A 81 -13.63 0.51 -9.31
N VAL A 82 -12.85 1.54 -8.98
CA VAL A 82 -11.44 1.64 -9.37
C VAL A 82 -10.64 0.46 -8.80
N GLN A 83 -10.87 0.08 -7.54
CA GLN A 83 -10.20 -1.05 -6.89
C GLN A 83 -10.46 -2.38 -7.61
N LEU A 84 -11.71 -2.62 -8.06
CA LEU A 84 -12.08 -3.80 -8.85
C LEU A 84 -11.42 -3.78 -10.22
N VAL A 85 -11.44 -2.62 -10.92
CA VAL A 85 -10.81 -2.45 -12.24
C VAL A 85 -9.31 -2.70 -12.16
N ILE A 86 -8.61 -2.15 -11.16
CA ILE A 86 -7.19 -2.39 -10.95
C ILE A 86 -6.92 -3.89 -10.75
N THR A 87 -7.74 -4.58 -9.96
CA THR A 87 -7.59 -6.02 -9.72
C THR A 87 -7.78 -6.83 -10.99
N LEU A 88 -8.76 -6.45 -11.81
CA LEU A 88 -9.01 -7.06 -13.12
C LEU A 88 -7.83 -6.82 -14.07
N LEU A 89 -7.26 -5.61 -14.10
CA LEU A 89 -6.08 -5.28 -14.90
C LEU A 89 -4.87 -6.10 -14.47
N LEU A 90 -4.59 -6.20 -13.16
CA LEU A 90 -3.49 -7.03 -12.64
C LEU A 90 -3.64 -8.51 -13.00
N ARG A 91 -4.87 -8.99 -13.19
CA ARG A 91 -5.12 -10.38 -13.53
C ARG A 91 -5.07 -10.68 -15.03
N THR A 92 -5.57 -9.75 -15.84
CA THR A 92 -5.78 -9.97 -17.29
C THR A 92 -4.64 -9.44 -18.15
N GLN A 93 -3.96 -8.38 -17.70
CA GLN A 93 -2.94 -7.70 -18.49
C GLN A 93 -1.54 -8.22 -18.19
N LYS A 94 -0.75 -8.44 -19.25
CA LYS A 94 0.67 -8.74 -19.13
C LYS A 94 1.43 -7.43 -18.90
N MET A 95 1.93 -7.22 -17.69
CA MET A 95 2.69 -6.03 -17.33
C MET A 95 4.17 -6.37 -17.07
N PRO A 96 5.10 -5.45 -17.38
CA PRO A 96 6.46 -5.52 -16.87
C PRO A 96 6.48 -5.54 -15.34
N SER A 97 7.48 -6.18 -14.73
CA SER A 97 7.52 -6.37 -13.27
C SER A 97 7.52 -5.08 -12.45
N GLN A 98 8.11 -4.01 -12.99
CA GLN A 98 8.11 -2.69 -12.36
C GLN A 98 6.70 -2.09 -12.30
N TRP A 99 6.02 -2.04 -13.45
CA TRP A 99 4.64 -1.55 -13.55
C TRP A 99 3.67 -2.36 -12.69
N MET A 100 3.80 -3.69 -12.69
CA MET A 100 2.99 -4.57 -11.85
C MET A 100 3.12 -4.18 -10.37
N ASN A 101 4.35 -4.01 -9.87
CA ASN A 101 4.58 -3.62 -8.48
C ASN A 101 4.08 -2.20 -8.16
N THR A 102 4.21 -1.25 -9.09
CA THR A 102 3.62 0.10 -8.93
C THR A 102 2.10 0.05 -8.81
N VAL A 103 1.44 -0.72 -9.68
CA VAL A 103 -0.02 -0.88 -9.63
C VAL A 103 -0.47 -1.58 -8.35
N ILE A 104 0.29 -2.57 -7.86
CA ILE A 104 0.05 -3.23 -6.57
C ILE A 104 0.16 -2.24 -5.40
N PHE A 105 1.18 -1.37 -5.39
CA PHE A 105 1.29 -0.31 -4.39
C PHE A 105 0.12 0.66 -4.47
N GLY A 106 -0.27 1.07 -5.68
CA GLY A 106 -1.44 1.92 -5.89
C GLY A 106 -2.73 1.28 -5.37
N GLN A 107 -2.92 -0.02 -5.62
CA GLN A 107 -4.06 -0.78 -5.12
C GLN A 107 -4.09 -0.84 -3.58
N ALA A 108 -2.93 -1.06 -2.95
CA ALA A 108 -2.82 -1.09 -1.50
C ALA A 108 -3.09 0.29 -0.88
N LEU A 109 -2.51 1.35 -1.46
CA LEU A 109 -2.75 2.74 -1.05
C LEU A 109 -4.25 3.07 -1.15
N LEU A 110 -4.88 2.75 -2.27
CA LEU A 110 -6.32 3.00 -2.47
C LEU A 110 -7.17 2.26 -1.44
N ALA A 111 -6.85 1.00 -1.12
CA ALA A 111 -7.54 0.26 -0.07
C ALA A 111 -7.36 0.88 1.32
N GLN A 112 -6.15 1.36 1.66
CA GLN A 112 -5.92 2.06 2.93
C GLN A 112 -6.75 3.34 3.01
N VAL A 113 -6.83 4.12 1.93
CA VAL A 113 -7.67 5.33 1.87
C VAL A 113 -9.14 4.98 2.08
N ILE A 114 -9.64 3.94 1.41
CA ILE A 114 -11.03 3.46 1.57
C ILE A 114 -11.31 3.08 3.03
N ILE A 115 -10.43 2.31 3.67
CA ILE A 115 -10.61 1.89 5.06
C ILE A 115 -10.57 3.08 6.02
N ILE A 116 -9.62 4.00 5.86
CA ILE A 116 -9.52 5.19 6.71
C ILE A 116 -10.76 6.05 6.56
N TYR A 117 -11.21 6.28 5.34
CA TYR A 117 -12.40 7.09 5.10
C TYR A 117 -13.67 6.42 5.65
N ALA A 118 -13.78 5.09 5.53
CA ALA A 118 -14.89 4.34 6.12
C ALA A 118 -14.91 4.44 7.66
N CYS A 119 -13.75 4.44 8.31
CA CYS A 119 -13.65 4.61 9.77
C CYS A 119 -13.90 6.05 10.20
N LEU A 120 -13.24 7.03 9.57
CA LEU A 120 -13.18 8.40 10.06
C LEU A 120 -14.18 9.35 9.39
N HIS A 121 -14.80 8.95 8.27
CA HIS A 121 -15.70 9.77 7.44
C HIS A 121 -15.05 11.04 6.84
N PHE A 122 -13.75 11.24 7.06
CA PHE A 122 -12.96 12.28 6.43
C PHE A 122 -11.53 11.78 6.19
N PHE A 123 -10.81 12.44 5.28
CA PHE A 123 -9.40 12.18 5.03
C PHE A 123 -8.61 13.48 5.17
N ASN A 124 -7.78 13.59 6.20
CA ASN A 124 -7.01 14.81 6.45
C ASN A 124 -5.74 14.83 5.57
N ARG A 125 -5.28 16.03 5.18
CA ARG A 125 -4.03 16.28 4.47
C ARG A 125 -2.82 15.61 5.15
N THR A 126 -2.83 15.54 6.48
CA THR A 126 -1.75 14.91 7.27
C THR A 126 -1.70 13.39 7.09
N MET A 127 -2.84 12.73 6.95
CA MET A 127 -2.92 11.30 6.63
C MET A 127 -2.49 11.03 5.19
N LEU A 128 -2.84 11.93 4.26
CA LEU A 128 -2.36 11.87 2.88
C LEU A 128 -0.83 11.99 2.82
N LEU A 129 -0.26 12.90 3.59
CA LEU A 129 1.18 13.06 3.69
C LEU A 129 1.84 11.82 4.27
N ASP A 130 1.31 11.24 5.35
CA ASP A 130 1.82 10.00 5.93
C ASP A 130 1.80 8.83 4.92
N LEU A 131 0.72 8.68 4.14
CA LEU A 131 0.66 7.71 3.05
C LEU A 131 1.71 8.00 1.97
N ALA A 132 1.88 9.26 1.59
CA ALA A 132 2.91 9.65 0.62
C ALA A 132 4.31 9.29 1.14
N LEU A 133 4.61 9.55 2.41
CA LEU A 133 5.88 9.17 3.05
C LEU A 133 6.08 7.65 3.13
N LEU A 134 4.99 6.87 3.17
CA LEU A 134 5.04 5.41 3.15
C LEU A 134 5.41 4.86 1.76
N TYR A 135 4.76 5.36 0.72
CA TYR A 135 4.81 4.79 -0.63
C TYR A 135 5.84 5.45 -1.55
N LEU A 136 6.11 6.75 -1.41
CA LEU A 136 7.08 7.45 -2.26
C LEU A 136 8.48 6.85 -2.19
N PRO A 137 9.04 6.52 -1.01
CA PRO A 137 10.36 5.89 -0.95
C PRO A 137 10.41 4.55 -1.67
N ALA A 138 9.33 3.77 -1.57
CA ALA A 138 9.21 2.49 -2.26
C ALA A 138 9.14 2.66 -3.79
N LEU A 139 8.40 3.67 -4.25
CA LEU A 139 8.29 4.00 -5.68
C LEU A 139 9.62 4.54 -6.24
N ILE A 140 10.31 5.41 -5.51
CA ILE A 140 11.61 5.95 -5.90
C ILE A 140 12.63 4.82 -6.04
N GLY A 141 12.70 3.92 -5.04
CA GLY A 141 13.60 2.75 -5.09
C GLY A 141 13.29 1.83 -6.28
N LEU A 142 12.00 1.61 -6.56
CA LEU A 142 11.56 0.75 -7.66
C LEU A 142 11.92 1.31 -9.06
N TRP A 143 11.90 2.63 -9.21
CA TRP A 143 12.18 3.33 -10.47
C TRP A 143 13.61 3.88 -10.57
N ALA A 144 14.50 3.57 -9.62
CA ALA A 144 15.85 4.13 -9.56
C ALA A 144 16.66 3.93 -10.85
N ASP A 145 16.47 2.82 -11.59
CA ASP A 145 17.19 2.53 -12.85
C ASP A 145 16.91 3.55 -13.96
N HIS A 146 15.75 4.19 -13.92
CA HIS A 146 15.34 5.19 -14.91
C HIS A 146 15.70 6.62 -14.51
N LEU A 147 16.17 6.81 -13.28
CA LEU A 147 16.60 8.11 -12.76
C LEU A 147 18.11 8.31 -13.00
N PRO A 148 18.60 9.56 -13.03
CA PRO A 148 20.04 9.87 -12.94
C PRO A 148 20.64 9.35 -11.63
N LYS A 149 21.94 8.96 -11.63
CA LYS A 149 22.61 8.25 -10.52
C LYS A 149 22.46 8.88 -9.11
N TRP A 150 22.25 10.19 -9.05
CA TRP A 150 22.13 10.94 -7.79
C TRP A 150 20.69 11.35 -7.46
N ALA A 151 19.78 11.29 -8.44
CA ALA A 151 18.45 11.85 -8.34
C ALA A 151 17.54 11.06 -7.38
N ASP A 152 17.67 9.73 -7.33
CA ASP A 152 16.97 8.88 -6.37
C ASP A 152 17.37 9.21 -4.92
N LEU A 153 18.67 9.40 -4.67
CA LEU A 153 19.16 9.77 -3.34
C LEU A 153 18.68 11.17 -2.93
N ILE A 154 18.74 12.15 -3.85
CA ILE A 154 18.21 13.50 -3.60
C ILE A 154 16.71 13.45 -3.31
N LEU A 155 15.93 12.71 -4.12
CA LEU A 155 14.49 12.56 -3.90
C LEU A 155 14.18 11.93 -2.54
N LEU A 156 14.92 10.87 -2.14
CA LEU A 156 14.75 10.26 -0.82
C LEU A 156 15.11 11.23 0.31
N LEU A 157 16.16 12.04 0.16
CA LEU A 157 16.51 13.08 1.13
C LEU A 157 15.42 14.15 1.23
N VAL A 158 14.85 14.58 0.10
CA VAL A 158 13.73 15.54 0.09
C VAL A 158 12.52 14.96 0.79
N VAL A 159 12.15 13.71 0.50
CA VAL A 159 11.03 13.02 1.16
C VAL A 159 11.28 12.92 2.68
N GLY A 160 12.50 12.53 3.08
CA GLY A 160 12.88 12.46 4.49
C GLY A 160 12.87 13.83 5.18
N ALA A 161 13.37 14.88 4.52
CA ALA A 161 13.37 16.24 5.03
C ALA A 161 11.93 16.76 5.23
N ILE A 162 11.04 16.55 4.25
CA ILE A 162 9.62 16.90 4.38
C ILE A 162 9.01 16.16 5.58
N GLY A 163 9.28 14.86 5.71
CA GLY A 163 8.81 14.06 6.84
C GLY A 163 9.31 14.58 8.20
N TYR A 164 10.57 15.00 8.26
CA TYR A 164 11.19 15.56 9.47
C TYR A 164 10.60 16.91 9.85
N PHE A 165 10.57 17.87 8.92
CA PHE A 165 10.08 19.23 9.18
C PHE A 165 8.58 19.27 9.49
N GLN A 166 7.82 18.32 8.96
CA GLN A 166 6.39 18.14 9.29
C GLN A 166 6.18 17.33 10.58
N GLN A 167 7.25 16.97 11.29
CA GLN A 167 7.25 16.18 12.53
C GLN A 167 6.52 14.83 12.36
N ARG A 168 6.57 14.25 11.15
CA ARG A 168 5.94 12.96 10.81
C ARG A 168 6.91 11.79 10.87
N MET A 169 8.21 12.06 10.72
CA MET A 169 9.30 11.10 10.78
C MET A 169 10.41 11.63 11.68
N ASN A 170 10.99 10.77 12.51
CA ASN A 170 12.22 11.08 13.23
C ASN A 170 13.45 10.60 12.44
N LEU A 171 14.65 10.89 12.94
CA LEU A 171 15.90 10.51 12.27
C LEU A 171 16.04 8.99 12.09
N ILE A 172 15.54 8.20 13.04
CA ILE A 172 15.54 6.74 12.98
C ILE A 172 14.64 6.25 11.83
N ALA A 173 13.43 6.80 11.71
CA ALA A 173 12.51 6.50 10.62
C ALA A 173 13.11 6.88 9.26
N ILE A 174 13.83 7.99 9.17
CA ILE A 174 14.52 8.42 7.93
C ILE A 174 15.67 7.48 7.57
N ALA A 175 16.49 7.10 8.55
CA ALA A 175 17.56 6.13 8.34
C ALA A 175 16.99 4.77 7.89
N GLY A 176 15.93 4.28 8.56
CA GLY A 176 15.22 3.07 8.16
C GLY A 176 14.62 3.17 6.77
N MET A 177 14.03 4.32 6.42
CA MET A 177 13.49 4.59 5.09
C MET A 177 14.57 4.50 4.01
N LEU A 178 15.72 5.12 4.23
CA LEU A 178 16.87 5.06 3.32
C LEU A 178 17.36 3.62 3.16
N VAL A 179 17.51 2.87 4.25
CA VAL A 179 17.91 1.46 4.20
C VAL A 179 16.92 0.64 3.39
N VAL A 180 15.61 0.78 3.63
CA VAL A 180 14.57 0.06 2.90
C VAL A 180 14.58 0.45 1.43
N ALA A 181 14.62 1.73 1.10
CA ALA A 181 14.61 2.24 -0.27
C ALA A 181 15.87 1.83 -1.06
N LEU A 182 17.04 1.84 -0.43
CA LEU A 182 18.29 1.35 -1.03
C LEU A 182 18.29 -0.17 -1.17
N ALA A 183 17.73 -0.91 -0.21
CA ALA A 183 17.64 -2.37 -0.26
C ALA A 183 16.77 -2.84 -1.43
N ILE A 184 15.70 -2.09 -1.74
CA ILE A 184 14.79 -2.33 -2.87
C ILE A 184 15.15 -1.54 -4.12
N SER A 185 16.30 -0.86 -4.16
CA SER A 185 16.71 -0.09 -5.33
C SER A 185 16.92 -1.03 -6.52
N SER A 186 16.31 -0.71 -7.65
CA SER A 186 16.45 -1.47 -8.88
C SER A 186 17.89 -1.53 -9.40
N ARG A 187 18.74 -0.55 -9.00
CA ARG A 187 20.14 -0.41 -9.44
C ARG A 187 21.08 -1.40 -8.80
N ARG A 188 20.62 -2.13 -7.80
CA ARG A 188 21.46 -3.05 -7.04
C ARG A 188 21.86 -4.25 -7.90
N SER A 189 23.13 -4.62 -7.82
CA SER A 189 23.66 -5.82 -8.49
C SER A 189 23.00 -7.10 -7.98
N PHE A 190 22.71 -7.17 -6.67
CA PHE A 190 21.99 -8.27 -6.05
C PHE A 190 20.50 -7.97 -5.95
N LYS A 191 19.71 -8.54 -6.87
CA LYS A 191 18.26 -8.34 -6.93
C LYS A 191 17.55 -9.25 -5.93
N LEU A 192 16.92 -8.65 -4.92
CA LEU A 192 16.02 -9.36 -4.02
C LEU A 192 14.86 -10.02 -4.80
N PRO A 193 14.24 -11.08 -4.24
CA PRO A 193 13.04 -11.66 -4.82
C PRO A 193 11.94 -10.61 -5.03
N ALA A 194 11.20 -10.72 -6.14
CA ALA A 194 10.19 -9.72 -6.53
C ALA A 194 9.09 -9.47 -5.46
N TYR A 195 8.83 -10.45 -4.59
CA TYR A 195 7.88 -10.29 -3.48
C TYR A 195 8.41 -9.43 -2.33
N SER A 196 9.73 -9.35 -2.12
CA SER A 196 10.33 -8.58 -1.03
C SER A 196 10.04 -7.08 -1.16
N TYR A 197 9.94 -6.58 -2.39
CA TYR A 197 9.56 -5.20 -2.69
C TYR A 197 8.16 -4.88 -2.15
N GLN A 198 7.24 -5.84 -2.19
CA GLN A 198 5.86 -5.68 -1.74
C GLN A 198 5.75 -5.57 -0.22
N PHE A 199 6.77 -5.95 0.56
CA PHE A 199 6.77 -5.74 2.01
C PHE A 199 7.33 -4.38 2.42
N SER A 200 7.91 -3.60 1.50
CA SER A 200 8.56 -2.33 1.85
C SER A 200 7.64 -1.31 2.53
N PRO A 201 6.39 -1.05 2.07
CA PRO A 201 5.54 -0.08 2.74
C PRO A 201 5.05 -0.60 4.10
N LEU A 202 4.94 -1.93 4.27
CA LEU A 202 4.60 -2.55 5.55
C LEU A 202 5.73 -2.37 6.58
N ILE A 203 6.98 -2.61 6.18
CA ILE A 203 8.15 -2.36 7.04
C ILE A 203 8.22 -0.87 7.39
N MET A 204 7.97 0.01 6.43
CA MET A 204 7.92 1.45 6.69
C MET A 204 6.84 1.83 7.70
N ALA A 205 5.63 1.26 7.58
CA ALA A 205 4.53 1.51 8.51
C ALA A 205 4.92 1.08 9.93
N LEU A 206 5.54 -0.10 10.07
CA LEU A 206 6.02 -0.60 11.36
C LEU A 206 7.10 0.30 11.95
N LEU A 207 8.08 0.75 11.15
CA LEU A 207 9.12 1.67 11.59
C LEU A 207 8.53 3.01 12.05
N LEU A 208 7.60 3.58 11.29
CA LEU A 208 6.91 4.82 11.67
C LEU A 208 6.08 4.66 12.94
N TYR A 209 5.39 3.54 13.08
CA TYR A 209 4.63 3.23 14.29
C TYR A 209 5.55 3.12 15.52
N LEU A 210 6.61 2.31 15.43
CA LEU A 210 7.57 2.11 16.52
C LEU A 210 8.28 3.41 16.92
N THR A 211 8.65 4.23 15.95
CA THR A 211 9.29 5.52 16.23
C THR A 211 8.34 6.50 16.90
N ARG A 212 7.06 6.55 16.49
CA ARG A 212 6.04 7.38 17.17
C ARG A 212 5.75 6.94 18.60
N LEU A 213 5.91 5.66 18.93
CA LEU A 213 5.76 5.16 20.30
C LEU A 213 6.90 5.59 21.24
N HIS A 214 8.10 5.82 20.71
CA HIS A 214 9.31 6.07 21.51
C HIS A 214 9.74 7.55 21.55
N GLY A 215 9.04 8.44 20.83
CA GLY A 215 9.38 9.86 20.72
C GLY A 215 10.40 10.13 19.62
#